data_AF-A0A9D6Y8M3-F1
#
_entry.id   AF-A0A9D6Y8M3-F1
#
_cell.length_a   1.000
_cell.length_b   1.000
_cell.length_c   1.000
_cell.angle_alpha   90.00
_cell.angle_beta   90.00
_cell.angle_gamma   90.00
#
_symmetry.space_group_name_H-M   'P 1'
#
loop_
_entity.id
_entity.type
_entity.pdbx_description
1 polymer ?
#
loop_
_entity_poly.entity_id
_entity_poly.type
_entity_poly.pdbx_seq_one_letter_code
_entity_poly.pdbx_strand_id
1 'polypeptide(L)'
;MSFHVALPQLALAALGLASSLVVPGCAGDGPAPANSATGLAAIQREIFNPSCVAGGCHNGVARAGNLVLTDGDAYQQLLAAPTVNAAAQAAGLARVQPFQPEASFLLIKLTNPRPGEGSRMPLSAAPLAEDKIEMVRQWIAAGAPEGATPAPTASPAATLPSPTVTPAPTTIETSPPTPTATPVWNADATLANLQTRIFTPDCARAFCHTAIDQAGELVLEEGHSFEQLVGIGASNFAAKQAGLVRVQPGDPEHSFLLIKVAGPDPSQGSGMPLGGDALAADKIELMHAWIRQGAQP
;
A
#
# COMPACT_ATOMS: atom_id res chain seq x y z
N MET A 1 20.59 -75.88 -40.93
CA MET A 1 20.64 -75.32 -42.29
C MET A 1 21.72 -74.26 -42.29
N SER A 2 22.89 -74.67 -42.75
CA SER A 2 24.09 -73.84 -42.91
C SER A 2 23.87 -72.85 -44.04
N PHE A 3 24.34 -71.60 -43.89
CA PHE A 3 25.10 -70.93 -44.95
C PHE A 3 26.08 -69.94 -44.31
N HIS A 4 27.37 -70.21 -44.54
CA HIS A 4 28.48 -69.28 -44.37
C HIS A 4 28.42 -68.21 -45.47
N VAL A 5 28.75 -66.97 -45.14
CA VAL A 5 29.50 -66.08 -46.03
C VAL A 5 30.53 -65.32 -45.17
N ALA A 6 31.77 -65.32 -45.61
CA ALA A 6 32.91 -64.67 -44.99
C ALA A 6 33.52 -63.60 -45.92
N LEU A 7 34.19 -62.63 -45.28
CA LEU A 7 35.21 -61.67 -45.76
C LEU A 7 34.77 -60.37 -46.49
N PRO A 8 35.58 -59.29 -46.49
CA PRO A 8 36.85 -59.02 -45.77
C PRO A 8 36.90 -57.69 -44.96
N GLN A 9 38.02 -57.54 -44.24
CA GLN A 9 38.47 -56.35 -43.51
C GLN A 9 38.75 -55.15 -44.45
N LEU A 10 38.35 -53.95 -44.05
CA LEU A 10 39.05 -52.71 -44.41
C LEU A 10 39.32 -51.92 -43.12
N ALA A 11 40.59 -51.84 -42.75
CA ALA A 11 41.09 -50.90 -41.78
C ALA A 11 41.12 -49.51 -42.41
N LEU A 12 40.47 -48.53 -41.78
CA LEU A 12 40.78 -47.13 -42.00
C LEU A 12 40.90 -46.44 -40.64
N ALA A 13 42.15 -46.21 -40.24
CA ALA A 13 42.47 -45.30 -39.16
C ALA A 13 42.07 -43.88 -39.58
N ALA A 14 41.15 -43.26 -38.85
CA ALA A 14 40.94 -41.83 -38.90
C ALA A 14 41.08 -41.28 -37.47
N LEU A 15 42.16 -40.52 -37.25
CA LEU A 15 42.29 -39.57 -36.15
C LEU A 15 41.11 -38.60 -36.23
N GLY A 16 40.15 -38.72 -35.32
CA GLY A 16 39.06 -37.76 -35.14
C GLY A 16 39.17 -37.16 -33.75
N LEU A 17 39.38 -35.84 -33.69
CA LEU A 17 39.49 -35.08 -32.46
C LEU A 17 38.27 -35.29 -31.54
N ALA A 18 38.53 -35.55 -30.26
CA ALA A 18 37.54 -35.43 -29.21
C ALA A 18 37.19 -33.94 -29.01
N SER A 19 36.21 -33.44 -29.78
CA SER A 19 35.51 -32.19 -29.45
C SER A 19 34.45 -32.52 -28.40
N SER A 20 34.77 -32.22 -27.14
CA SER A 20 33.79 -32.12 -26.07
C SER A 20 32.74 -31.06 -26.44
N LEU A 21 31.56 -31.50 -26.86
CA LEU A 21 30.36 -30.67 -26.91
C LEU A 21 29.96 -30.34 -25.47
N VAL A 22 30.42 -29.19 -25.00
CA VAL A 22 29.78 -28.48 -23.89
C VAL A 22 28.43 -28.02 -24.42
N VAL A 23 27.36 -28.71 -24.02
CA VAL A 23 26.00 -28.22 -24.22
C VAL A 23 25.83 -27.04 -23.25
N PRO A 24 25.63 -25.80 -23.71
CA PRO A 24 25.10 -24.77 -22.83
C PRO A 24 23.66 -25.18 -22.54
N GLY A 25 23.42 -25.60 -21.29
CA GLY A 25 22.06 -25.83 -20.80
C GLY A 25 21.24 -24.56 -21.05
N CYS A 26 20.17 -24.71 -21.82
CA CYS A 26 19.26 -23.65 -22.20
C CYS A 26 18.76 -22.91 -20.95
N ALA A 27 19.06 -21.62 -20.88
CA ALA A 27 18.20 -20.68 -20.17
C ALA A 27 16.80 -20.80 -20.81
N GLY A 28 15.80 -21.09 -20.00
CA GLY A 28 14.43 -21.28 -20.50
C GLY A 28 13.87 -19.96 -21.02
N ASP A 29 13.33 -20.00 -22.24
CA ASP A 29 12.42 -18.99 -22.81
C ASP A 29 11.03 -19.12 -22.14
N GLY A 30 10.99 -19.04 -20.81
CA GLY A 30 9.76 -18.67 -20.13
C GLY A 30 9.40 -17.24 -20.54
N PRO A 31 8.11 -16.88 -20.66
CA PRO A 31 7.72 -15.49 -20.87
C PRO A 31 8.43 -14.63 -19.81
N ALA A 32 9.06 -13.55 -20.26
CA ALA A 32 9.72 -12.60 -19.38
C ALA A 32 8.77 -12.25 -18.22
N PRO A 33 9.25 -12.15 -16.96
CA PRO A 33 8.40 -11.73 -15.87
C PRO A 33 7.80 -10.39 -16.26
N ALA A 34 6.47 -10.35 -16.36
CA ALA A 34 5.76 -9.13 -16.71
C ALA A 34 6.02 -8.10 -15.61
N ASN A 35 6.95 -7.20 -15.84
CA ASN A 35 7.06 -5.96 -15.11
C ASN A 35 5.75 -5.19 -15.30
N SER A 36 4.96 -5.01 -14.23
CA SER A 36 4.01 -3.88 -14.09
C SER A 36 3.50 -3.77 -12.65
N ALA A 37 4.20 -2.96 -11.85
CA ALA A 37 3.81 -2.39 -10.55
C ALA A 37 3.34 -3.38 -9.45
N THR A 38 4.27 -3.89 -8.64
CA THR A 38 4.01 -4.72 -7.44
C THR A 38 3.56 -3.89 -6.22
N GLY A 39 2.50 -3.11 -6.37
CA GLY A 39 1.94 -2.25 -5.31
C GLY A 39 0.41 -2.33 -5.25
N LEU A 40 -0.19 -1.67 -4.24
CA LEU A 40 -1.65 -1.69 -4.07
C LEU A 40 -2.38 -1.23 -5.34
N ALA A 41 -1.85 -0.23 -6.06
CA ALA A 41 -2.49 0.30 -7.27
C ALA A 41 -2.76 -0.78 -8.35
N ALA A 42 -1.89 -1.78 -8.49
CA ALA A 42 -2.11 -2.88 -9.44
C ALA A 42 -3.20 -3.83 -8.93
N ILE A 43 -3.17 -4.20 -7.65
CA ILE A 43 -4.21 -5.01 -7.02
C ILE A 43 -5.57 -4.32 -7.11
N GLN A 44 -5.58 -3.01 -6.88
CA GLN A 44 -6.78 -2.17 -6.95
C GLN A 44 -7.40 -2.23 -8.36
N ARG A 45 -6.59 -1.99 -9.40
CA ARG A 45 -7.01 -2.01 -10.80
C ARG A 45 -7.42 -3.39 -11.29
N GLU A 46 -6.67 -4.43 -10.93
CA GLU A 46 -6.84 -5.76 -11.54
C GLU A 46 -7.74 -6.70 -10.73
N ILE A 47 -7.96 -6.41 -9.46
CA ILE A 47 -8.65 -7.29 -8.51
C ILE A 47 -9.77 -6.57 -7.77
N PHE A 48 -9.46 -5.56 -6.93
CA PHE A 48 -10.47 -4.99 -6.03
C PHE A 48 -11.58 -4.28 -6.80
N ASN A 49 -11.25 -3.41 -7.74
CA ASN A 49 -12.24 -2.70 -8.56
C ASN A 49 -13.13 -3.67 -9.36
N PRO A 50 -12.60 -4.60 -10.17
CA PRO A 50 -13.43 -5.47 -11.01
C PRO A 50 -14.14 -6.59 -10.25
N SER A 51 -13.62 -7.07 -9.11
CA SER A 51 -14.13 -8.28 -8.47
C SER A 51 -14.73 -8.08 -7.08
N CYS A 52 -14.42 -6.97 -6.39
CA CYS A 52 -14.88 -6.73 -5.02
C CYS A 52 -15.81 -5.51 -4.92
N VAL A 53 -15.42 -4.41 -5.58
CA VAL A 53 -16.19 -3.16 -5.64
C VAL A 53 -17.34 -3.29 -6.63
N ALA A 54 -17.04 -3.66 -7.89
CA ALA A 54 -18.07 -3.89 -8.92
C ALA A 54 -19.01 -5.06 -8.59
N GLY A 55 -18.55 -6.01 -7.76
CA GLY A 55 -19.41 -7.05 -7.18
C GLY A 55 -20.44 -6.52 -6.16
N GLY A 56 -20.36 -5.24 -5.80
CA GLY A 56 -21.34 -4.54 -4.98
C GLY A 56 -21.20 -4.73 -3.47
N CYS A 57 -20.22 -5.50 -3.00
CA CYS A 57 -20.10 -5.86 -1.57
C CYS A 57 -19.11 -4.98 -0.80
N HIS A 58 -17.96 -4.63 -1.38
CA HIS A 58 -16.87 -3.92 -0.69
C HIS A 58 -16.69 -2.48 -1.20
N ASN A 59 -17.78 -1.71 -1.21
CA ASN A 59 -17.79 -0.28 -1.58
C ASN A 59 -18.21 0.59 -0.40
N GLY A 60 -18.20 1.92 -0.58
CA GLY A 60 -18.53 2.90 0.46
C GLY A 60 -19.93 2.74 1.08
N VAL A 61 -20.86 2.07 0.38
CA VAL A 61 -22.23 1.85 0.86
C VAL A 61 -22.41 0.48 1.52
N ALA A 62 -22.08 -0.60 0.81
CA ALA A 62 -22.36 -1.96 1.26
C ALA A 62 -21.42 -2.44 2.38
N ARG A 63 -20.15 -1.98 2.37
CA ARG A 63 -19.12 -2.21 3.39
C ARG A 63 -19.12 -3.62 3.99
N ALA A 64 -19.24 -4.67 3.18
CA ALA A 64 -19.36 -6.05 3.67
C ALA A 64 -18.16 -6.41 4.58
N GLY A 65 -18.45 -6.96 5.77
CA GLY A 65 -17.40 -7.22 6.77
C GLY A 65 -16.73 -5.95 7.33
N ASN A 66 -17.46 -4.82 7.31
CA ASN A 66 -16.98 -3.48 7.65
C ASN A 66 -15.73 -3.07 6.86
N LEU A 67 -15.67 -3.46 5.58
CA LEU A 67 -14.51 -3.26 4.71
C LEU A 67 -14.93 -2.57 3.42
N VAL A 68 -14.29 -1.44 3.14
CA VAL A 68 -14.33 -0.70 1.87
C VAL A 68 -13.02 -0.95 1.13
N LEU A 69 -13.13 -1.38 -0.13
CA LEU A 69 -12.00 -1.65 -1.03
C LEU A 69 -11.99 -0.71 -2.23
N THR A 70 -12.65 0.44 -2.18
CA THR A 70 -12.52 1.49 -3.21
C THR A 70 -11.13 2.10 -3.16
N ASP A 71 -10.73 2.70 -4.29
CA ASP A 71 -9.54 3.53 -4.39
C ASP A 71 -9.50 4.55 -3.22
N GLY A 72 -8.32 4.73 -2.59
CA GLY A 72 -8.13 5.62 -1.45
C GLY A 72 -8.47 5.06 -0.07
N ASP A 73 -9.41 4.10 0.02
CA ASP A 73 -9.78 3.45 1.30
C ASP A 73 -9.07 2.14 1.56
N ALA A 74 -8.88 1.34 0.49
CA ALA A 74 -8.50 -0.06 0.60
C ALA A 74 -7.25 -0.26 1.45
N TYR A 75 -6.21 0.54 1.24
CA TYR A 75 -4.94 0.40 1.97
C TYR A 75 -5.13 0.48 3.49
N GLN A 76 -5.81 1.54 3.93
CA GLN A 76 -6.01 1.88 5.33
C GLN A 76 -6.87 0.85 6.06
N GLN A 77 -7.83 0.29 5.33
CA GLN A 77 -8.72 -0.71 5.88
C GLN A 77 -8.16 -2.12 5.81
N LEU A 78 -7.02 -2.34 5.15
CA LEU A 78 -6.37 -3.64 5.02
C LEU A 78 -5.13 -3.75 5.89
N LEU A 79 -4.20 -2.79 5.79
CA LEU A 79 -2.86 -2.92 6.36
C LEU A 79 -2.91 -2.94 7.89
N ALA A 80 -2.47 -4.06 8.49
CA ALA A 80 -2.47 -4.32 9.93
C ALA A 80 -3.82 -4.09 10.63
N ALA A 81 -4.91 -3.96 9.86
CA ALA A 81 -6.23 -3.68 10.39
C ALA A 81 -6.82 -4.94 11.03
N PRO A 82 -7.54 -4.81 12.17
CA PRO A 82 -8.17 -5.95 12.81
C PRO A 82 -9.22 -6.59 11.91
N THR A 83 -9.32 -7.91 11.96
CA THR A 83 -10.47 -8.62 11.38
C THR A 83 -11.69 -8.41 12.28
N VAL A 84 -12.90 -8.41 11.71
CA VAL A 84 -14.16 -8.37 12.47
C VAL A 84 -14.81 -9.75 12.58
N ASN A 85 -14.26 -10.74 11.88
CA ASN A 85 -14.70 -12.13 11.98
C ASN A 85 -14.12 -12.75 13.25
N ALA A 86 -14.98 -13.29 14.12
CA ALA A 86 -14.57 -13.80 15.42
C ALA A 86 -13.55 -14.95 15.35
N ALA A 87 -13.66 -15.86 14.36
CA ALA A 87 -12.72 -16.95 14.20
C ALA A 87 -11.34 -16.44 13.77
N ALA A 88 -11.29 -15.49 12.83
CA ALA A 88 -10.06 -14.85 12.40
C ALA A 88 -9.40 -14.02 13.52
N GLN A 89 -10.20 -13.31 14.32
CA GLN A 89 -9.72 -12.59 15.50
C GLN A 89 -9.13 -13.54 16.54
N ALA A 90 -9.81 -14.64 16.84
CA ALA A 90 -9.32 -15.66 17.78
C ALA A 90 -8.02 -16.32 17.29
N ALA A 91 -7.84 -16.42 15.98
CA ALA A 91 -6.61 -16.90 15.36
C ALA A 91 -5.49 -15.83 15.25
N GLY A 92 -5.73 -14.60 15.73
CA GLY A 92 -4.75 -13.51 15.70
C GLY A 92 -4.47 -12.95 14.30
N LEU A 93 -5.41 -13.10 13.35
CA LEU A 93 -5.22 -12.66 11.98
C LEU A 93 -5.58 -11.17 11.81
N ALA A 94 -4.71 -10.44 11.13
CA ALA A 94 -5.00 -9.12 10.58
C ALA A 94 -5.63 -9.25 9.18
N ARG A 95 -6.32 -8.21 8.70
CA ARG A 95 -6.83 -8.18 7.32
C ARG A 95 -5.71 -8.37 6.31
N VAL A 96 -4.63 -7.60 6.45
CA VAL A 96 -3.34 -7.85 5.80
C VAL A 96 -2.24 -7.69 6.85
N GLN A 97 -1.43 -8.73 7.04
CA GLN A 97 -0.23 -8.70 7.87
C GLN A 97 1.00 -8.54 6.96
N PRO A 98 1.70 -7.40 7.01
CA PRO A 98 2.91 -7.18 6.20
C PRO A 98 3.93 -8.30 6.37
N PHE A 99 4.55 -8.69 5.25
CA PHE A 99 5.57 -9.74 5.15
C PHE A 99 5.09 -11.16 5.51
N GLN A 100 3.81 -11.34 5.85
CA GLN A 100 3.26 -12.61 6.31
C GLN A 100 1.95 -12.95 5.57
N PRO A 101 2.04 -13.49 4.34
CA PRO A 101 0.88 -13.89 3.56
C PRO A 101 -0.04 -14.87 4.28
N GLU A 102 0.52 -15.83 5.02
CA GLU A 102 -0.21 -16.88 5.73
C GLU A 102 -0.95 -16.34 6.98
N ALA A 103 -0.50 -15.21 7.53
CA ALA A 103 -1.16 -14.51 8.64
C ALA A 103 -2.13 -13.42 8.14
N SER A 104 -2.34 -13.30 6.83
CA SER A 104 -3.19 -12.28 6.21
C SER A 104 -4.56 -12.84 5.85
N PHE A 105 -5.58 -12.35 6.53
CA PHE A 105 -6.95 -12.83 6.34
C PHE A 105 -7.48 -12.56 4.93
N LEU A 106 -7.04 -11.50 4.25
CA LEU A 106 -7.37 -11.24 2.85
C LEU A 106 -7.02 -12.44 1.97
N LEU A 107 -5.80 -12.98 2.08
CA LEU A 107 -5.36 -14.11 1.26
C LEU A 107 -6.12 -15.40 1.60
N ILE A 108 -6.43 -15.61 2.88
CA ILE A 108 -7.27 -16.72 3.34
C ILE A 108 -8.67 -16.62 2.74
N LYS A 109 -9.27 -15.41 2.73
CA LYS A 109 -10.58 -15.16 2.12
C LYS A 109 -10.60 -15.41 0.61
N LEU A 110 -9.50 -15.19 -0.10
CA LEU A 110 -9.40 -15.44 -1.55
C LEU A 110 -9.17 -16.91 -1.92
N THR A 111 -8.60 -17.70 -1.02
CA THR A 111 -8.15 -19.08 -1.31
C THR A 111 -9.04 -20.12 -0.64
N ASN A 112 -8.85 -20.36 0.66
CA ASN A 112 -9.54 -21.41 1.39
C ASN A 112 -9.82 -20.99 2.84
N PRO A 113 -10.94 -20.28 3.08
CA PRO A 113 -11.37 -19.97 4.43
C PRO A 113 -11.64 -21.22 5.26
N ARG A 114 -11.27 -21.18 6.52
CA ARG A 114 -11.48 -22.26 7.50
C ARG A 114 -12.90 -22.20 8.09
N PRO A 115 -13.34 -23.25 8.81
CA PRO A 115 -14.61 -23.20 9.53
C PRO A 115 -14.72 -21.96 10.43
N GLY A 116 -15.84 -21.24 10.34
CA GLY A 116 -16.08 -20.01 11.09
C GLY A 116 -15.57 -18.71 10.41
N GLU A 117 -14.73 -18.79 9.38
CA GLU A 117 -14.19 -17.62 8.67
C GLU A 117 -15.09 -17.13 7.52
N GLY A 118 -16.20 -17.85 7.25
CA GLY A 118 -17.17 -17.57 6.19
C GLY A 118 -16.69 -17.97 4.78
N SER A 119 -17.50 -17.76 3.76
CA SER A 119 -17.25 -18.26 2.38
C SER A 119 -16.09 -17.59 1.64
N ARG A 120 -15.48 -18.30 0.69
CA ARG A 120 -14.41 -17.78 -0.18
C ARG A 120 -14.89 -16.61 -1.04
N MET A 121 -14.04 -15.61 -1.20
CA MET A 121 -14.26 -14.41 -2.00
C MET A 121 -13.62 -14.55 -3.39
N PRO A 122 -14.23 -14.00 -4.45
CA PRO A 122 -15.50 -13.26 -4.44
C PRO A 122 -16.71 -14.19 -4.20
N LEU A 123 -17.69 -13.70 -3.43
CA LEU A 123 -18.85 -14.49 -3.03
C LEU A 123 -19.73 -14.80 -4.24
N SER A 124 -20.22 -16.05 -4.32
CA SER A 124 -21.12 -16.50 -5.40
C SER A 124 -20.57 -16.33 -6.83
N ALA A 125 -19.24 -16.16 -6.97
CA ALA A 125 -18.55 -16.07 -8.24
C ALA A 125 -17.45 -17.14 -8.35
N ALA A 126 -16.95 -17.32 -9.58
CA ALA A 126 -15.76 -18.13 -9.82
C ALA A 126 -14.58 -17.64 -8.95
N PRO A 127 -13.66 -18.54 -8.53
CA PRO A 127 -12.41 -18.13 -7.91
C PRO A 127 -11.69 -17.10 -8.77
N LEU A 128 -10.93 -16.21 -8.13
CA LEU A 128 -9.95 -15.43 -8.86
C LEU A 128 -8.98 -16.40 -9.55
N ALA A 129 -8.49 -15.98 -10.71
CA ALA A 129 -7.43 -16.71 -11.39
C ALA A 129 -6.17 -16.74 -10.50
N GLU A 130 -5.41 -17.83 -10.60
CA GLU A 130 -4.29 -18.10 -9.69
C GLU A 130 -3.19 -17.02 -9.78
N ASP A 131 -2.98 -16.44 -10.96
CA ASP A 131 -2.07 -15.32 -11.19
C ASP A 131 -2.46 -14.07 -10.38
N LYS A 132 -3.75 -13.76 -10.25
CA LYS A 132 -4.26 -12.66 -9.41
C LYS A 132 -4.10 -12.97 -7.93
N ILE A 133 -4.32 -14.21 -7.51
CA ILE A 133 -4.09 -14.63 -6.12
C ILE A 133 -2.60 -14.48 -5.78
N GLU A 134 -1.72 -14.89 -6.70
CA GLU A 134 -0.27 -14.77 -6.54
C GLU A 134 0.19 -13.31 -6.52
N MET A 135 -0.44 -12.43 -7.32
CA MET A 135 -0.21 -10.99 -7.23
C MET A 135 -0.46 -10.44 -5.83
N VAL A 136 -1.56 -10.84 -5.18
CA VAL A 136 -1.87 -10.45 -3.79
C VAL A 136 -0.86 -11.06 -2.82
N ARG A 137 -0.50 -12.33 -2.98
CA ARG A 137 0.50 -13.00 -2.14
C ARG A 137 1.84 -12.27 -2.17
N GLN A 138 2.34 -11.96 -3.36
CA GLN A 138 3.62 -11.29 -3.55
C GLN A 138 3.62 -9.87 -3.00
N TRP A 139 2.53 -9.13 -3.20
CA TRP A 139 2.36 -7.82 -2.60
C TRP A 139 2.44 -7.87 -1.07
N ILE A 140 1.74 -8.81 -0.43
CA ILE A 140 1.80 -8.99 1.03
C ILE A 140 3.21 -9.39 1.47
N ALA A 141 3.84 -10.33 0.77
CA ALA A 141 5.20 -10.79 1.05
C ALA A 141 6.23 -9.65 0.94
N ALA A 142 6.02 -8.70 0.04
CA ALA A 142 6.82 -7.48 -0.11
C ALA A 142 6.56 -6.42 0.98
N GLY A 143 5.72 -6.72 1.98
CA GLY A 143 5.36 -5.79 3.05
C GLY A 143 4.06 -5.02 2.79
N ALA A 144 3.28 -5.44 1.79
CA ALA A 144 2.07 -4.78 1.34
C ALA A 144 2.26 -3.27 1.08
N PRO A 145 3.18 -2.84 0.20
CA PRO A 145 3.43 -1.43 -0.07
C PRO A 145 2.28 -0.76 -0.82
N GLU A 146 1.96 0.48 -0.45
CA GLU A 146 0.90 1.25 -1.11
C GLU A 146 1.30 1.64 -2.55
N GLY A 147 2.52 2.17 -2.69
CA GLY A 147 3.10 2.55 -3.98
C GLY A 147 3.75 1.36 -4.72
N ALA A 148 4.20 1.61 -5.94
CA ALA A 148 4.96 0.61 -6.69
C ALA A 148 6.30 0.35 -6.01
N THR A 149 6.57 -0.91 -5.66
CA THR A 149 7.91 -1.32 -5.25
C THR A 149 8.80 -1.36 -6.49
N PRO A 150 10.02 -0.79 -6.48
CA PRO A 150 11.03 -1.20 -7.45
C PRO A 150 11.21 -2.72 -7.34
N ALA A 151 11.34 -3.41 -8.47
CA ALA A 151 11.51 -4.86 -8.51
C ALA A 151 12.58 -5.31 -7.52
N PRO A 152 12.40 -6.43 -6.81
CA PRO A 152 13.42 -6.94 -5.90
C PRO A 152 14.68 -7.19 -6.72
N THR A 153 15.68 -6.31 -6.59
CA THR A 153 17.03 -6.67 -6.99
C THR A 153 17.41 -7.79 -6.05
N ALA A 154 17.64 -8.98 -6.60
CA ALA A 154 18.11 -10.13 -5.83
C ALA A 154 19.32 -9.69 -5.01
N SER A 155 19.12 -9.49 -3.72
CA SER A 155 20.20 -9.22 -2.79
C SER A 155 20.95 -10.54 -2.65
N PRO A 156 22.25 -10.63 -3.01
CA PRO A 156 23.00 -11.84 -2.75
C PRO A 156 23.08 -12.03 -1.24
N ALA A 157 22.81 -13.27 -0.81
CA ALA A 157 22.85 -13.71 0.57
C ALA A 157 23.95 -13.01 1.38
N ALA A 158 23.52 -12.25 2.40
CA ALA A 158 24.42 -11.65 3.37
C ALA A 158 25.14 -12.76 4.16
N THR A 159 26.31 -13.14 3.68
CA THR A 159 27.35 -13.69 4.55
C THR A 159 27.89 -12.50 5.33
N LEU A 160 27.63 -12.47 6.64
CA LEU A 160 28.21 -11.50 7.56
C LEU A 160 29.73 -11.66 7.59
N PRO A 161 30.49 -10.57 7.41
CA PRO A 161 31.63 -10.35 8.29
C PRO A 161 31.29 -9.24 9.27
N SER A 162 31.55 -9.53 10.53
CA SER A 162 31.48 -8.60 11.65
C SER A 162 32.54 -7.50 11.49
N PRO A 163 32.21 -6.20 11.58
CA PRO A 163 33.19 -5.19 11.94
C PRO A 163 33.06 -4.85 13.43
N THR A 164 34.12 -5.12 14.18
CA THR A 164 34.35 -4.47 15.48
C THR A 164 34.58 -2.99 15.22
N VAL A 165 33.56 -2.16 15.51
CA VAL A 165 33.71 -0.70 15.52
C VAL A 165 33.72 -0.24 16.98
N THR A 166 34.90 0.19 17.40
CA THR A 166 35.14 0.97 18.62
C THR A 166 34.32 2.27 18.57
N PRO A 167 33.56 2.65 19.62
CA PRO A 167 32.84 3.92 19.62
C PRO A 167 33.83 5.07 19.82
N ALA A 168 33.84 6.02 18.87
CA ALA A 168 34.35 7.36 19.08
C ALA A 168 33.23 8.22 19.68
N PRO A 169 33.52 9.16 20.60
CA PRO A 169 32.48 10.01 21.20
C PRO A 169 31.91 10.98 20.16
N THR A 170 30.65 10.77 19.78
CA THR A 170 29.87 11.72 18.98
C THR A 170 29.53 12.93 19.84
N THR A 171 30.09 14.09 19.50
CA THR A 171 29.57 15.38 19.95
C THR A 171 28.19 15.57 19.31
N ILE A 172 27.17 15.66 20.16
CA ILE A 172 25.81 16.06 19.78
C ILE A 172 25.89 17.52 19.33
N GLU A 173 25.90 17.75 18.03
CA GLU A 173 25.70 19.08 17.47
C GLU A 173 24.18 19.33 17.42
N THR A 174 23.68 20.01 18.45
CA THR A 174 22.32 20.53 18.51
C THR A 174 22.06 21.44 17.32
N SER A 175 21.13 21.05 16.44
CA SER A 175 20.53 21.97 15.46
C SER A 175 20.05 23.24 16.17
N PRO A 176 20.30 24.44 15.61
CA PRO A 176 19.81 25.67 16.19
C PRO A 176 18.26 25.67 16.24
N PRO A 177 17.64 26.21 17.29
CA PRO A 177 16.19 26.31 17.36
C PRO A 177 15.68 27.19 16.20
N THR A 178 14.69 26.68 15.47
CA THR A 178 13.89 27.48 14.53
C THR A 178 13.39 28.73 15.27
N PRO A 179 13.65 29.95 14.78
CA PRO A 179 13.21 31.15 15.46
C PRO A 179 11.68 31.15 15.54
N THR A 180 11.15 31.26 16.77
CA THR A 180 9.74 31.49 17.06
C THR A 180 9.36 32.86 16.50
N ALA A 181 8.96 32.90 15.22
CA ALA A 181 8.29 34.06 14.66
C ALA A 181 6.94 34.22 15.39
N THR A 182 6.66 35.41 15.89
CA THR A 182 5.31 35.77 16.37
C THR A 182 4.30 35.43 15.28
N PRO A 183 3.24 34.64 15.57
CA PRO A 183 2.27 34.25 14.56
C PRO A 183 1.59 35.51 14.00
N VAL A 184 1.86 35.81 12.73
CA VAL A 184 1.12 36.85 12.02
C VAL A 184 -0.26 36.26 11.73
N TRP A 185 -1.30 36.90 12.26
CA TRP A 185 -2.68 36.54 11.97
C TRP A 185 -2.94 36.71 10.47
N ASN A 186 -3.42 35.65 9.82
CA ASN A 186 -3.79 35.66 8.41
C ASN A 186 -5.32 35.66 8.32
N ALA A 187 -5.92 36.80 7.98
CA ALA A 187 -7.36 36.97 7.87
C ALA A 187 -8.02 36.10 6.79
N ASP A 188 -7.24 35.64 5.80
CA ASP A 188 -7.74 34.73 4.77
C ASP A 188 -7.78 33.28 5.24
N ALA A 189 -7.16 32.94 6.36
CA ALA A 189 -7.10 31.58 6.88
C ALA A 189 -8.38 31.19 7.62
N THR A 190 -9.49 31.15 6.88
CA THR A 190 -10.84 30.80 7.35
C THR A 190 -11.29 29.48 6.75
N LEU A 191 -12.16 28.74 7.45
CA LEU A 191 -12.73 27.51 6.90
C LEU A 191 -13.41 27.76 5.56
N ALA A 192 -14.13 28.87 5.39
CA ALA A 192 -14.78 29.24 4.14
C ALA A 192 -13.77 29.36 2.96
N ASN A 193 -12.60 29.93 3.21
CA ASN A 193 -11.55 30.01 2.18
C ASN A 193 -10.87 28.66 1.95
N LEU A 194 -10.66 27.84 2.99
CA LEU A 194 -10.20 26.46 2.80
C LEU A 194 -11.22 25.67 1.97
N GLN A 195 -12.51 25.81 2.25
CA GLN A 195 -13.59 25.11 1.56
C GLN A 195 -13.58 25.43 0.07
N THR A 196 -13.59 26.72 -0.28
CA THR A 196 -13.71 27.17 -1.67
C THR A 196 -12.41 27.01 -2.47
N ARG A 197 -11.24 27.10 -1.82
CA ARG A 197 -9.93 27.12 -2.51
C ARG A 197 -9.20 25.78 -2.48
N ILE A 198 -9.59 24.88 -1.57
CA ILE A 198 -8.89 23.61 -1.31
C ILE A 198 -9.87 22.45 -1.19
N PHE A 199 -10.74 22.40 -0.18
CA PHE A 199 -11.51 21.19 0.10
C PHE A 199 -12.47 20.83 -1.04
N THR A 200 -13.27 21.77 -1.53
CA THR A 200 -14.18 21.52 -2.65
C THR A 200 -13.42 21.20 -3.95
N PRO A 201 -12.48 22.05 -4.44
CA PRO A 201 -11.83 21.78 -5.73
C PRO A 201 -10.78 20.66 -5.68
N ASP A 202 -10.18 20.39 -4.53
CA ASP A 202 -9.02 19.49 -4.40
C ASP A 202 -9.27 18.16 -3.69
N CYS A 203 -10.25 18.09 -2.80
CA CYS A 203 -10.42 16.94 -1.90
C CYS A 203 -11.79 16.27 -2.03
N ALA A 204 -12.86 17.04 -2.16
CA ALA A 204 -14.24 16.59 -2.30
C ALA A 204 -14.56 16.24 -3.78
N ARG A 205 -13.70 15.42 -4.37
CA ARG A 205 -13.84 14.92 -5.74
C ARG A 205 -14.41 13.51 -5.71
N ALA A 206 -15.08 13.10 -6.78
CA ALA A 206 -15.58 11.74 -6.92
C ALA A 206 -14.49 10.70 -6.57
N PHE A 207 -14.88 9.66 -5.85
CA PHE A 207 -14.04 8.59 -5.28
C PHE A 207 -13.15 8.99 -4.09
N CYS A 208 -13.22 10.24 -3.62
CA CYS A 208 -12.42 10.73 -2.49
C CYS A 208 -13.32 11.14 -1.32
N HIS A 209 -13.31 12.41 -0.92
CA HIS A 209 -13.95 12.88 0.32
C HIS A 209 -15.33 13.51 0.09
N THR A 210 -16.19 12.82 -0.68
CA THR A 210 -17.59 13.24 -0.90
C THR A 210 -18.53 12.56 0.09
N ALA A 211 -19.78 13.03 0.20
CA ALA A 211 -20.82 12.39 1.00
C ALA A 211 -21.13 10.96 0.55
N ILE A 212 -20.81 10.62 -0.71
CA ILE A 212 -21.02 9.30 -1.29
C ILE A 212 -19.83 8.38 -1.02
N ASP A 213 -18.62 8.87 -1.29
CA ASP A 213 -17.40 8.04 -1.30
C ASP A 213 -16.79 7.92 0.10
N GLN A 214 -16.84 9.01 0.88
CA GLN A 214 -16.40 9.09 2.27
C GLN A 214 -15.02 8.47 2.52
N ALA A 215 -14.05 8.70 1.63
CA ALA A 215 -12.72 8.12 1.76
C ALA A 215 -12.10 8.46 3.11
N GLY A 216 -11.60 7.46 3.83
CA GLY A 216 -11.08 7.59 5.19
C GLY A 216 -12.15 7.98 6.23
N GLU A 217 -13.42 7.71 5.95
CA GLU A 217 -14.60 8.09 6.76
C GLU A 217 -14.73 9.62 6.89
N LEU A 218 -14.41 10.34 5.82
CA LEU A 218 -14.33 11.80 5.80
C LEU A 218 -15.09 12.39 4.60
N VAL A 219 -15.99 13.32 4.90
CA VAL A 219 -16.69 14.18 3.94
C VAL A 219 -16.15 15.59 4.06
N LEU A 220 -15.62 16.13 2.96
CA LEU A 220 -15.05 17.48 2.88
C LEU A 220 -15.92 18.42 2.04
N GLU A 221 -17.13 18.01 1.68
CA GLU A 221 -18.12 18.90 1.08
C GLU A 221 -18.55 20.01 2.06
N GLU A 222 -18.98 21.13 1.50
CA GLU A 222 -19.44 22.28 2.27
C GLU A 222 -20.54 21.88 3.25
N GLY A 223 -20.43 22.35 4.49
CA GLY A 223 -21.34 22.00 5.58
C GLY A 223 -20.94 20.78 6.41
N HIS A 224 -20.00 19.95 5.93
CA HIS A 224 -19.53 18.75 6.65
C HIS A 224 -18.06 18.78 7.08
N SER A 225 -17.24 19.61 6.44
CA SER A 225 -15.80 19.61 6.65
C SER A 225 -15.40 19.92 8.11
N PHE A 226 -16.02 20.92 8.75
CA PHE A 226 -15.67 21.32 10.11
C PHE A 226 -15.88 20.20 11.14
N GLU A 227 -17.11 19.70 11.22
CA GLU A 227 -17.57 18.71 12.20
C GLU A 227 -16.84 17.37 12.08
N GLN A 228 -16.32 17.06 10.89
CA GLN A 228 -15.58 15.83 10.64
C GLN A 228 -14.06 15.98 10.74
N LEU A 229 -13.53 17.20 10.80
CA LEU A 229 -12.10 17.46 10.91
C LEU A 229 -11.68 17.84 12.33
N VAL A 230 -12.35 18.82 12.93
CA VAL A 230 -11.83 19.53 14.09
C VAL A 230 -12.03 18.73 15.37
N GLY A 231 -10.93 18.34 16.01
CA GLY A 231 -10.94 17.55 17.25
C GLY A 231 -11.34 16.08 17.06
N ILE A 232 -11.51 15.61 15.82
CA ILE A 232 -11.89 14.24 15.51
C ILE A 232 -10.63 13.37 15.38
N GLY A 233 -10.59 12.23 16.06
CA GLY A 233 -9.46 11.29 15.96
C GLY A 233 -9.17 10.84 14.53
N ALA A 234 -7.90 10.65 14.18
CA ALA A 234 -7.54 10.09 12.88
C ALA A 234 -8.11 8.67 12.70
N SER A 235 -8.65 8.39 11.51
CA SER A 235 -9.16 7.05 11.16
C SER A 235 -8.05 6.07 10.75
N ASN A 236 -6.90 6.59 10.28
CA ASN A 236 -5.70 5.78 10.02
C ASN A 236 -5.16 5.18 11.35
N PHE A 237 -4.84 3.89 11.32
CA PHE A 237 -4.45 3.14 12.51
C PHE A 237 -3.13 3.63 13.13
N ALA A 238 -2.09 3.88 12.32
CA ALA A 238 -0.79 4.33 12.82
C ALA A 238 -0.86 5.75 13.42
N ALA A 239 -1.60 6.64 12.78
CA ALA A 239 -1.88 8.00 13.24
C ALA A 239 -2.69 7.99 14.53
N LYS A 240 -3.70 7.12 14.61
CA LYS A 240 -4.49 6.92 15.83
C LYS A 240 -3.62 6.40 16.98
N GLN A 241 -2.71 5.46 16.72
CA GLN A 241 -1.73 5.00 17.72
C GLN A 241 -0.76 6.09 18.14
N ALA A 242 -0.39 6.99 17.22
CA ALA A 242 0.42 8.17 17.50
C ALA A 242 -0.38 9.30 18.20
N GLY A 243 -1.67 9.10 18.50
CA GLY A 243 -2.51 10.10 19.16
C GLY A 243 -2.91 11.28 18.29
N LEU A 244 -2.77 11.17 16.96
CA LEU A 244 -3.11 12.24 16.03
C LEU A 244 -4.62 12.39 15.85
N VAL A 245 -5.07 13.64 15.73
CA VAL A 245 -6.42 14.00 15.32
C VAL A 245 -6.39 14.52 13.89
N ARG A 246 -7.53 14.48 13.18
CA ARG A 246 -7.66 15.00 11.81
C ARG A 246 -7.22 16.45 11.73
N VAL A 247 -7.73 17.31 12.62
CA VAL A 247 -7.25 18.67 12.86
C VAL A 247 -7.22 18.94 14.35
N GLN A 248 -6.05 19.31 14.88
CA GLN A 248 -5.86 19.77 16.25
C GLN A 248 -5.84 21.31 16.25
N PRO A 249 -6.86 21.99 16.78
CA PRO A 249 -6.86 23.45 16.90
C PRO A 249 -5.60 23.97 17.59
N GLY A 250 -4.91 24.91 16.95
CA GLY A 250 -3.70 25.56 17.45
C GLY A 250 -2.41 24.76 17.26
N ASP A 251 -2.47 23.52 16.75
CA ASP A 251 -1.32 22.62 16.68
C ASP A 251 -1.23 21.94 15.30
N PRO A 252 -0.54 22.58 14.35
CA PRO A 252 -0.28 22.00 13.03
C PRO A 252 0.46 20.66 13.06
N GLU A 253 1.39 20.50 13.99
CA GLU A 253 2.28 19.34 14.08
C GLU A 253 1.53 18.07 14.49
N HIS A 254 0.46 18.20 15.29
CA HIS A 254 -0.43 17.10 15.66
C HIS A 254 -1.71 17.01 14.80
N SER A 255 -1.78 17.78 13.71
CA SER A 255 -2.89 17.76 12.76
C SER A 255 -2.63 16.82 11.60
N PHE A 256 -3.32 15.68 11.59
CA PHE A 256 -3.13 14.64 10.58
C PHE A 256 -3.43 15.11 9.16
N LEU A 257 -4.36 16.05 8.97
CA LEU A 257 -4.64 16.67 7.68
C LEU A 257 -3.38 17.28 7.04
N LEU A 258 -2.55 17.97 7.82
CA LEU A 258 -1.31 18.58 7.33
C LEU A 258 -0.26 17.51 7.03
N ILE A 259 -0.14 16.50 7.88
CA ILE A 259 0.74 15.35 7.65
C ILE A 259 0.39 14.67 6.33
N LYS A 260 -0.90 14.47 6.04
CA LYS A 260 -1.36 13.85 4.78
C LYS A 260 -1.01 14.68 3.56
N VAL A 261 -1.11 16.01 3.60
CA VAL A 261 -0.79 16.85 2.43
C VAL A 261 0.71 17.17 2.28
N ALA A 262 1.49 17.03 3.35
CA ALA A 262 2.93 17.27 3.35
C ALA A 262 3.78 16.04 2.95
N GLY A 263 3.21 14.84 3.05
CA GLY A 263 3.95 13.60 2.85
C GLY A 263 4.00 12.79 4.16
N PRO A 264 3.01 11.93 4.42
CA PRO A 264 2.96 11.10 5.62
C PRO A 264 4.04 10.02 5.63
N ASP A 265 4.34 9.49 6.83
CA ASP A 265 5.09 8.24 6.95
C ASP A 265 4.36 7.09 6.22
N PRO A 266 5.05 6.10 5.63
CA PRO A 266 4.39 4.99 4.95
C PRO A 266 3.35 4.22 5.79
N SER A 267 3.51 4.16 7.12
CA SER A 267 2.52 3.56 8.02
C SER A 267 1.23 4.39 8.14
N GLN A 268 1.29 5.67 7.79
CA GLN A 268 0.19 6.64 7.82
C GLN A 268 -0.52 6.80 6.45
N GLY A 269 -0.11 6.02 5.45
CA GLY A 269 -0.73 5.94 4.12
C GLY A 269 -0.13 6.88 3.06
N SER A 270 -0.73 6.96 1.87
CA SER A 270 -0.29 7.88 0.81
C SER A 270 -0.47 9.36 1.13
N GLY A 271 0.39 10.20 0.57
CA GLY A 271 0.17 11.65 0.54
C GLY A 271 -1.09 12.04 -0.24
N MET A 272 -1.66 13.18 0.12
CA MET A 272 -2.83 13.77 -0.55
C MET A 272 -2.43 15.04 -1.32
N PRO A 273 -3.02 15.31 -2.50
CA PRO A 273 -4.09 14.54 -3.16
C PRO A 273 -3.58 13.26 -3.84
N LEU A 274 -4.36 12.18 -3.78
CA LEU A 274 -4.03 10.90 -4.43
C LEU A 274 -4.06 11.03 -5.97
N GLY A 275 -3.04 10.50 -6.65
CA GLY A 275 -3.01 10.36 -8.11
C GLY A 275 -2.88 11.67 -8.90
N GLY A 276 -2.55 12.78 -8.24
CA GLY A 276 -2.33 14.08 -8.87
C GLY A 276 -1.13 14.83 -8.30
N ASP A 277 -0.94 16.08 -8.75
CA ASP A 277 0.10 16.96 -8.21
C ASP A 277 -0.16 17.30 -6.75
N ALA A 278 0.92 17.47 -5.99
CA ALA A 278 0.85 17.98 -4.62
C ALA A 278 0.17 19.35 -4.57
N LEU A 279 -0.46 19.67 -3.44
CA LEU A 279 -1.03 21.00 -3.24
C LEU A 279 0.07 22.07 -3.33
N ALA A 280 -0.27 23.20 -3.94
CA ALA A 280 0.61 24.35 -3.99
C ALA A 280 0.96 24.84 -2.58
N ALA A 281 2.18 25.35 -2.40
CA ALA A 281 2.70 25.74 -1.09
C ALA A 281 1.87 26.82 -0.41
N ASP A 282 1.23 27.72 -1.17
CA ASP A 282 0.33 28.74 -0.65
C ASP A 282 -0.97 28.16 -0.09
N LYS A 283 -1.52 27.11 -0.71
CA LYS A 283 -2.66 26.35 -0.19
C LYS A 283 -2.30 25.62 1.11
N ILE A 284 -1.14 24.97 1.15
CA ILE A 284 -0.64 24.30 2.36
C ILE A 284 -0.44 25.33 3.48
N GLU A 285 0.16 26.49 3.20
CA GLU A 285 0.34 27.56 4.19
C GLU A 285 -0.99 28.13 4.69
N LEU A 286 -2.01 28.24 3.82
CA LEU A 286 -3.37 28.63 4.22
C LEU A 286 -3.97 27.65 5.24
N MET A 287 -3.76 26.35 5.03
CA MET A 287 -4.18 25.30 5.98
C MET A 287 -3.41 25.39 7.29
N HIS A 288 -2.08 25.55 7.23
CA HIS A 288 -1.24 25.76 8.41
C HIS A 288 -1.67 26.99 9.22
N ALA A 289 -1.99 28.09 8.54
CA ALA A 289 -2.41 29.33 9.17
C ALA A 289 -3.76 29.16 9.87
N TRP A 290 -4.74 28.49 9.24
CA TRP A 290 -6.06 28.27 9.83
C TRP A 290 -5.96 27.39 11.07
N ILE A 291 -5.14 26.34 11.04
CA ILE A 291 -4.92 25.45 12.19
C ILE A 291 -4.22 26.20 13.32
N ARG A 292 -3.12 26.93 13.06
CA ARG A 292 -2.43 27.76 14.06
C ARG A 292 -3.35 28.78 14.72
N GLN A 293 -4.30 29.32 13.97
CA GLN A 293 -5.28 30.29 14.44
C GLN A 293 -6.46 29.66 15.21
N GLY A 294 -6.39 28.36 15.50
CA GLY A 294 -7.37 27.67 16.31
C GLY A 294 -8.50 27.02 15.52
N ALA A 295 -8.30 26.78 14.21
CA ALA A 295 -9.20 26.01 13.35
C ALA A 295 -10.68 26.39 13.51
N GLN A 296 -10.99 27.68 13.37
CA GLN A 296 -12.35 28.21 13.57
C GLN A 296 -13.29 27.86 12.40
N PRO A 297 -14.60 27.71 12.65
CA PRO A 297 -15.58 27.39 11.61
C PRO A 297 -15.75 28.54 10.59
#